data_AF-A0A8J5U4F8-F1
#
_entry.id   AF-A0A8J5U4F8-F1
#
_cell.length_a   1.000
_cell.length_b   1.000
_cell.length_c   1.000
_cell.angle_alpha   90.00
_cell.angle_beta   90.00
_cell.angle_gamma   90.00
#
_symmetry.space_group_name_H-M   'P 1'
#
loop_
_entity.id
_entity.type
_entity.pdbx_description
1 polymer ?
#
loop_
_entity_poly.entity_id
_entity_poly.type
_entity_poly.pdbx_seq_one_letter_code
_entity_poly.pdbx_strand_id
1 'polypeptide(L)'
;MAVTAHFLNRQGKHQSRLLALRCQLGCHSGENLAVTLGQVVREWKIEDRVGTVISDNASSNDTCLLNFYGDLDAEMSLVDIRARRMRCYGHILNLVARAFLYGEDFKAFEAES
;
A
#
# COMPACT_ATOMS: atom_id res chain seq x y z
N MET A 1 -4.49 -6.50 -7.47
CA MET A 1 -4.14 -6.09 -6.09
C MET A 1 -4.13 -7.30 -5.18
N ALA A 2 -2.98 -7.61 -4.60
CA ALA A 2 -2.86 -8.55 -3.50
C ALA A 2 -2.91 -7.79 -2.17
N VAL A 3 -3.68 -8.27 -1.21
CA VAL A 3 -3.79 -7.68 0.14
C VAL A 3 -3.45 -8.74 1.15
N THR A 4 -2.42 -8.50 1.95
CA THR A 4 -1.99 -9.39 3.04
C THR A 4 -2.09 -8.63 4.35
N ALA A 5 -2.79 -9.21 5.33
CA ALA A 5 -2.87 -8.67 6.68
C ALA A 5 -1.77 -9.25 7.55
N HIS A 6 -1.13 -8.36 8.30
CA HIS A 6 -0.12 -8.68 9.30
C HIS A 6 -0.63 -8.21 10.66
N PHE A 7 -0.72 -9.12 11.63
CA PHE A 7 -1.25 -8.80 12.96
C PHE A 7 -0.74 -9.77 14.03
N LEU A 8 -0.88 -9.39 15.30
CA LEU A 8 -0.63 -10.27 16.43
C LEU A 8 -1.94 -10.95 16.85
N ASN A 9 -1.90 -12.28 17.02
CA ASN A 9 -3.07 -12.99 17.55
C ASN A 9 -3.19 -12.81 19.07
N ARG A 10 -4.20 -13.42 19.69
CA ARG A 10 -4.43 -13.37 21.16
C ARG A 10 -3.27 -13.91 22.01
N GLN A 11 -2.36 -14.70 21.42
CA GLN A 11 -1.17 -15.23 22.08
C GLN A 11 0.07 -14.35 21.84
N GLY A 12 -0.09 -13.16 21.22
CA GLY A 12 1.00 -12.29 20.85
C GLY A 12 1.85 -12.80 19.67
N LYS A 13 1.41 -13.85 18.96
CA LYS A 13 2.17 -14.43 17.85
C LYS A 13 1.81 -13.73 16.54
N HIS A 14 2.83 -13.28 15.82
CA HIS A 14 2.68 -12.69 14.48
C HIS A 14 2.00 -13.66 13.51
N GLN A 15 1.02 -13.13 12.78
CA GLN A 15 0.29 -13.79 11.72
C GLN A 15 0.44 -12.98 10.43
N SER A 16 0.65 -13.69 9.33
CA SER A 16 0.52 -13.17 7.97
C SER A 16 -0.59 -13.95 7.27
N ARG A 17 -1.58 -13.26 6.70
CA ARG A 17 -2.71 -13.88 6.01
C ARG A 17 -3.02 -13.12 4.73
N LEU A 18 -3.02 -13.84 3.61
CA LEU A 18 -3.54 -13.30 2.35
C LEU A 18 -5.05 -13.12 2.49
N LEU A 19 -5.52 -11.89 2.44
CA LEU A 19 -6.94 -11.53 2.54
C LEU A 19 -7.62 -11.57 1.17
N ALA A 20 -6.89 -11.14 0.13
CA ALA A 20 -7.43 -11.10 -1.21
C ALA A 20 -6.33 -11.10 -2.27
N LEU A 21 -6.65 -11.66 -3.43
CA LEU A 21 -5.90 -11.52 -4.67
C LEU A 21 -6.89 -11.14 -5.77
N ARG A 22 -7.14 -9.83 -5.94
CA ARG A 22 -8.12 -9.33 -6.91
C ARG A 22 -7.45 -8.88 -8.19
N CYS A 23 -8.07 -9.19 -9.33
CA CYS A 23 -7.75 -8.51 -10.57
C CYS A 23 -8.19 -7.05 -10.46
N GLN A 24 -7.32 -6.11 -10.81
CA GLN A 24 -7.72 -4.70 -10.93
C GLN A 24 -8.18 -4.45 -12.36
N LEU A 25 -9.44 -4.01 -12.49
CA LEU A 25 -10.04 -3.73 -13.78
C LEU A 25 -10.04 -2.21 -14.01
N GLY A 26 -9.60 -1.78 -15.18
CA GLY A 26 -9.54 -0.36 -15.56
C GLY A 26 -8.25 0.34 -15.09
N CYS A 27 -8.32 1.67 -14.96
CA CYS A 27 -7.15 2.49 -14.60
C CYS A 27 -6.67 2.17 -13.19
N HIS A 28 -5.36 1.98 -13.02
CA HIS A 28 -4.71 1.81 -11.72
C HIS A 28 -4.53 3.16 -10.98
N SER A 29 -5.57 3.99 -10.95
CA SER A 29 -5.56 5.24 -10.18
C SER A 29 -5.63 4.95 -8.69
N GLY A 30 -5.17 5.89 -7.87
CA GLY A 30 -5.20 5.73 -6.41
C GLY A 30 -6.61 5.50 -5.88
N GLU A 31 -7.60 6.21 -6.43
CA GLU A 31 -9.01 6.11 -6.07
C GLU A 31 -9.56 4.70 -6.33
N ASN A 32 -9.25 4.11 -7.49
CA ASN A 32 -9.71 2.75 -7.82
C ASN A 32 -9.07 1.69 -6.91
N LEU A 33 -7.79 1.89 -6.58
CA LEU A 33 -7.09 1.04 -5.63
C LEU A 33 -7.74 1.15 -4.24
N ALA A 34 -8.11 2.36 -3.80
CA ALA A 34 -8.76 2.61 -2.52
C ALA A 34 -10.12 1.91 -2.43
N VAL A 35 -10.95 1.99 -3.47
CA VAL A 35 -12.24 1.30 -3.54
C VAL A 35 -12.07 -0.21 -3.34
N THR A 36 -11.09 -0.80 -4.02
CA THR A 36 -10.86 -2.24 -3.93
C THR A 36 -10.31 -2.65 -2.57
N LEU A 37 -9.38 -1.88 -2.02
CA LEU A 37 -8.86 -2.12 -0.67
C LEU A 37 -9.98 -2.00 0.38
N GLY A 38 -10.82 -0.98 0.26
CA GLY A 38 -12.00 -0.77 1.10
C GLY A 38 -13.02 -1.90 1.00
N GLN A 39 -13.22 -2.50 -0.18
CA GLN A 39 -14.05 -3.71 -0.31
C GLN A 39 -13.45 -4.91 0.43
N VAL A 40 -12.14 -5.15 0.29
CA VAL A 40 -11.45 -6.25 0.99
C VAL A 40 -11.61 -6.10 2.50
N VAL A 41 -11.36 -4.90 3.04
CA VAL A 41 -11.43 -4.63 4.48
C VAL A 41 -12.87 -4.81 5.01
N ARG A 42 -13.88 -4.35 4.26
CA ARG A 42 -15.30 -4.55 4.60
C ARG A 42 -15.74 -6.02 4.59
N GLU A 43 -15.31 -6.78 3.59
CA GLU A 43 -15.63 -8.22 3.52
C GLU A 43 -15.08 -9.00 4.71
N TRP A 44 -13.91 -8.59 5.21
CA TRP A 44 -13.29 -9.17 6.39
C TRP A 44 -13.76 -8.57 7.72
N LYS A 45 -14.55 -7.48 7.69
CA LYS A 45 -15.07 -6.75 8.86
C LYS A 45 -13.96 -6.27 9.80
N ILE A 46 -12.94 -5.62 9.23
CA ILE A 46 -11.75 -5.14 9.94
C ILE A 46 -11.50 -3.63 9.73
N GLU A 47 -12.52 -2.88 9.32
CA GLU A 47 -12.48 -1.43 9.08
C GLU A 47 -11.90 -0.67 10.28
N ASP A 48 -12.30 -1.05 11.49
CA ASP A 48 -11.89 -0.47 12.77
C ASP A 48 -10.48 -0.91 13.23
N ARG A 49 -9.81 -1.79 12.48
CA ARG A 49 -8.55 -2.44 12.88
C ARG A 49 -7.38 -2.16 11.96
N VAL A 50 -7.57 -1.34 10.93
CA VAL A 50 -6.51 -1.00 9.99
C VAL A 50 -5.59 0.07 10.57
N GLY A 51 -4.44 -0.38 11.09
CA GLY A 51 -3.40 0.50 11.61
C GLY A 51 -2.62 1.19 10.49
N THR A 52 -1.81 0.43 9.76
CA THR A 52 -0.90 0.95 8.72
C THR A 52 -1.02 0.15 7.42
N VAL A 53 -0.78 0.79 6.28
CA VAL A 53 -0.68 0.10 4.99
C VAL A 53 0.73 0.23 4.44
N ILE A 54 1.31 -0.90 4.03
CA ILE A 54 2.63 -0.98 3.39
C ILE A 54 2.44 -1.22 1.90
N SER A 55 3.01 -0.36 1.07
CA SER A 55 2.98 -0.46 -0.40
C SER A 55 4.27 0.09 -1.00
N ASP A 56 4.50 -0.12 -2.30
CA ASP A 56 5.69 0.43 -2.97
C ASP A 56 5.70 1.98 -2.98
N ASN A 57 6.79 2.55 -3.52
CA ASN A 57 6.99 4.00 -3.51
C ASN A 57 6.24 4.75 -4.63
N ALA A 58 5.25 4.13 -5.29
CA ALA A 58 4.45 4.83 -6.29
C ALA A 58 3.58 5.93 -5.65
N SER A 59 3.49 7.08 -6.32
CA SER A 59 2.66 8.21 -5.87
C SER A 59 1.17 7.91 -5.89
N SER A 60 0.71 6.99 -6.74
CA SER A 60 -0.68 6.50 -6.76
C SER A 60 -1.10 5.91 -5.42
N ASN A 61 -0.16 5.34 -4.65
CA ASN A 61 -0.44 4.82 -3.32
C ASN A 61 -0.70 5.93 -2.29
N ASP A 62 -0.15 7.13 -2.47
CA ASP A 62 -0.43 8.25 -1.59
C ASP A 62 -1.90 8.70 -1.75
N THR A 63 -2.36 8.83 -2.99
CA THR A 63 -3.78 9.12 -3.27
C THR A 63 -4.70 7.97 -2.87
N CYS A 64 -4.26 6.71 -3.04
CA CYS A 64 -5.01 5.54 -2.59
C CYS A 64 -5.27 5.59 -1.08
N LEU A 65 -4.23 5.80 -0.27
CA LEU A 65 -4.40 5.82 1.18
C LEU A 65 -5.13 7.06 1.69
N LEU A 66 -5.02 8.18 0.98
CA LEU A 66 -5.81 9.37 1.27
C LEU A 66 -7.32 9.05 1.19
N ASN A 67 -7.77 8.48 0.08
CA ASN A 67 -9.17 8.12 -0.10
C ASN A 67 -9.58 6.98 0.83
N PHE A 68 -8.76 5.93 0.93
CA PHE A 68 -9.07 4.75 1.73
C PHE A 68 -9.23 5.07 3.23
N TYR A 69 -8.31 5.83 3.83
CA TYR A 69 -8.45 6.19 5.24
C TYR A 69 -9.54 7.25 5.47
N GLY A 70 -9.73 8.19 4.53
CA GLY A 70 -10.84 9.14 4.59
C GLY A 70 -12.21 8.45 4.54
N ASP A 71 -12.34 7.37 3.78
CA ASP A 71 -13.56 6.54 3.73
C ASP A 71 -13.77 5.73 5.02
N LEU A 72 -12.67 5.34 5.71
CA LEU A 72 -12.74 4.60 6.98
C LEU A 72 -13.07 5.51 8.17
N ASP A 73 -12.51 6.72 8.19
CA ASP A 73 -12.65 7.68 9.27
C ASP A 73 -12.52 9.10 8.71
N ALA A 74 -13.67 9.77 8.57
CA ALA A 74 -13.75 11.12 8.01
C ALA A 74 -13.07 12.18 8.89
N GLU A 75 -12.82 11.89 10.17
CA GLU A 75 -12.14 12.80 11.10
C GLU A 75 -10.61 12.61 11.05
N MET A 76 -10.10 11.61 10.33
CA MET A 76 -8.67 11.35 10.24
C MET A 76 -7.94 12.47 9.50
N SER A 77 -6.96 13.08 10.16
CA SER A 77 -6.21 14.18 9.55
C SER A 77 -5.25 13.70 8.47
N LEU A 78 -4.87 14.59 7.55
CA LEU A 78 -3.83 14.31 6.55
C LEU A 78 -2.49 13.87 7.17
N VAL A 79 -2.19 14.36 8.37
CA VAL A 79 -0.96 13.99 9.10
C VAL A 79 -1.04 12.54 9.57
N ASP A 80 -2.19 12.13 10.10
CA ASP A 80 -2.43 10.75 10.55
C ASP A 80 -2.38 9.77 9.38
N ILE A 81 -3.02 10.10 8.25
CA ILE A 81 -2.99 9.29 7.03
C ILE A 81 -1.55 9.10 6.55
N ARG A 82 -0.75 10.18 6.53
CA ARG A 82 0.67 10.12 6.16
C ARG A 82 1.48 9.27 7.12
N ALA A 83 1.21 9.34 8.43
CA ALA A 83 1.88 8.53 9.44
C ALA A 83 1.54 7.03 9.32
N ARG A 84 0.35 6.70 8.80
CA ARG A 84 -0.09 5.32 8.55
C ARG A 84 0.36 4.75 7.19
N ARG A 85 0.88 5.60 6.29
CA ARG A 85 1.49 5.18 5.02
C ARG A 85 2.92 4.72 5.24
N MET A 86 3.16 3.44 5.01
CA MET A 86 4.49 2.84 5.05
C MET A 86 4.96 2.47 3.63
N ARG A 87 6.24 2.73 3.34
CA ARG A 87 6.88 2.36 2.08
C ARG A 87 7.49 0.97 2.20
N CYS A 88 7.37 0.18 1.14
CA CYS A 88 7.97 -1.14 1.05
C CYS A 88 9.49 -1.03 1.12
N TYR A 89 10.08 -1.58 2.18
CA TYR A 89 11.52 -1.52 2.41
C TYR A 89 12.32 -2.13 1.26
N GLY A 90 11.88 -3.27 0.72
CA GLY A 90 12.54 -3.90 -0.43
C GLY A 90 12.54 -3.02 -1.68
N HIS A 91 11.45 -2.27 -1.92
CA HIS A 91 11.39 -1.33 -3.03
C HIS A 91 12.36 -0.14 -2.83
N ILE A 92 12.47 0.38 -1.60
CA ILE A 92 13.44 1.43 -1.29
C ILE A 92 14.88 0.94 -1.48
N LEU A 93 15.21 -0.26 -1.02
CA LEU A 93 16.52 -0.85 -1.27
C LEU A 93 16.83 -0.99 -2.76
N ASN A 94 15.85 -1.41 -3.56
CA ASN A 94 15.99 -1.48 -5.00
C ASN A 94 16.27 -0.09 -5.62
N LEU A 95 15.57 0.96 -5.18
CA LEU A 95 15.83 2.33 -5.64
C LEU A 95 17.24 2.80 -5.29
N VAL A 96 17.71 2.52 -4.06
CA VAL A 96 19.06 2.86 -3.62
C VAL A 96 20.11 2.13 -4.46
N ALA A 97 19.93 0.83 -4.69
CA ALA A 97 20.83 0.04 -5.52
C ALA A 97 20.89 0.56 -6.96
N ARG A 98 19.74 0.91 -7.55
CA ARG A 98 19.67 1.48 -8.90
C ARG A 98 20.37 2.83 -8.99
N ALA A 99 20.14 3.72 -8.03
CA ALA A 99 20.82 5.01 -7.98
C ALA A 99 22.34 4.85 -7.85
N PHE A 100 22.80 3.87 -7.06
CA PHE A 100 24.21 3.57 -6.91
C PHE A 100 24.85 3.01 -8.19
N LEU A 101 24.17 2.07 -8.86
CA LEU A 101 24.70 1.39 -10.05
C LEU A 101 24.64 2.25 -11.31
N TYR A 102 23.58 3.05 -11.47
CA TYR A 102 23.24 3.70 -12.73
C TYR A 102 23.20 5.24 -12.66
N GLY A 103 23.37 5.84 -11.48
CA GLY A 103 23.25 7.28 -11.31
C GLY A 103 21.81 7.79 -11.54
N GLU A 104 21.67 9.02 -12.05
CA GLU A 104 20.36 9.67 -12.21
C GLU A 104 19.54 9.15 -13.41
N ASP A 105 20.16 8.47 -14.37
CA ASP A 105 19.53 8.12 -15.66
C ASP A 105 19.06 6.66 -15.76
N PHE A 106 18.42 6.16 -14.71
CA PHE A 106 17.97 4.76 -14.64
C PHE A 106 16.83 4.41 -15.61
N LYS A 107 16.12 5.41 -16.15
CA LYS A 107 14.98 5.21 -17.06
C LYS A 107 15.41 4.86 -18.47
N ALA A 108 16.60 5.26 -18.90
CA ALA A 108 17.15 4.91 -20.21
C ALA A 108 17.39 3.40 -20.34
N PHE A 109 17.80 2.73 -19.26
CA PHE A 109 18.14 1.31 -19.29
C PHE A 109 16.93 0.35 -19.27
N GLU A 110 15.83 0.69 -18.59
CA GLU A 110 14.60 -0.12 -18.64
C GLU A 110 13.96 -0.13 -20.04
N ALA A 111 14.30 0.82 -20.92
CA ALA A 111 13.84 0.85 -22.31
C ALA A 111 14.68 -0.04 -23.24
N GLU A 112 15.87 -0.49 -22.79
CA GLU A 112 16.81 -1.32 -23.57
C GLU A 112 16.78 -2.82 -23.18
N SER A 113 16.01 -3.19 -22.15
CA SER A 113 15.81 -4.58 -21.72
C SER A 113 14.42 -5.11 -22.08
#